data_AF-A0A3B0WKV0-F1
#
_entry.id   AF-A0A3B0WKV0-F1
#
_cell.length_a   1.000
_cell.length_b   1.000
_cell.length_c   1.000
_cell.angle_alpha   90.00
_cell.angle_beta   90.00
_cell.angle_gamma   90.00
#
_symmetry.space_group_name_H-M   'P 1'
#
loop_
_entity.id
_entity.type
_entity.pdbx_description
1 polymer ?
#
loop_
_entity_poly.entity_id
_entity_poly.type
_entity_poly.pdbx_seq_one_letter_code
_entity_poly.pdbx_strand_id
1 'polypeptide(L)'
;MMLNNTPFISVQKNRFGSSVATKTGFTLLLCLFFIFFMSASHADGLFDFQMKMAKKGNAEAEFKVGEMYETGFGVKEDKVEAKNWITKAANQGHETASFKLLYWDIEKNGLNDTNRGKYEALKLKADEGNSQAQYYIGVMYSRGVGMKKNSKKALGWLNKAALVGVLEAEREMELVRENQQRWVLEKQRRDKKKRAELKAKQKKQAQKKKQADTKARADKAAKKNAEASAENAKSKASKQAAAEKIQRDKVLAQQKATQQREAEKQALIKKREAGKKERKTQFESDPCSGKSARFLSTCK
;
A
#
# COMPACT_ATOMS: atom_id res chain seq x y z
N MET A 1 -55.54 42.33 -21.49
CA MET A 1 -56.87 42.24 -22.13
C MET A 1 -57.29 40.78 -22.09
N MET A 2 -58.20 40.45 -21.15
CA MET A 2 -59.62 40.17 -21.39
C MET A 2 -59.84 38.65 -21.60
N LEU A 3 -60.21 37.92 -20.55
CA LEU A 3 -61.59 37.55 -20.13
C LEU A 3 -62.13 36.30 -20.89
N ASN A 4 -62.33 35.21 -20.15
CA ASN A 4 -63.64 34.53 -19.89
C ASN A 4 -63.86 33.33 -20.85
N ASN A 5 -64.40 32.16 -20.45
CA ASN A 5 -65.53 31.92 -19.55
C ASN A 5 -65.54 30.45 -19.04
N THR A 6 -66.02 30.29 -17.81
CA THR A 6 -66.55 29.04 -17.21
C THR A 6 -67.91 28.65 -17.80
N PRO A 7 -68.37 27.39 -17.63
CA PRO A 7 -69.35 27.09 -16.56
C PRO A 7 -68.98 25.80 -15.79
N PHE A 8 -68.98 25.80 -14.46
CA PHE A 8 -70.13 25.54 -13.56
C PHE A 8 -70.71 24.12 -13.66
N ILE A 9 -70.18 23.18 -12.85
CA ILE A 9 -70.96 22.05 -12.32
C ILE A 9 -70.66 21.89 -10.83
N SER A 10 -71.73 22.17 -10.07
CA SER A 10 -72.10 21.83 -8.69
C SER A 10 -71.12 21.10 -7.77
N VAL A 11 -70.84 21.78 -6.66
CA VAL A 11 -70.36 21.25 -5.38
C VAL A 11 -71.38 20.25 -4.80
N GLN A 12 -71.03 18.97 -4.77
CA GLN A 12 -71.66 18.01 -3.85
C GLN A 12 -70.97 18.11 -2.49
N LYS A 13 -71.61 18.83 -1.57
CA LYS A 13 -71.31 18.83 -0.13
C LYS A 13 -71.66 17.45 0.45
N ASN A 14 -70.75 16.49 0.37
CA ASN A 14 -70.84 15.32 1.23
C ASN A 14 -70.27 15.67 2.61
N ARG A 15 -71.23 15.92 3.51
CA ARG A 15 -71.05 16.04 4.96
C ARG A 15 -70.20 14.87 5.46
N PHE A 16 -69.04 15.21 6.01
CA PHE A 16 -68.30 14.36 6.95
C PHE A 16 -69.20 14.09 8.16
N GLY A 17 -69.90 12.96 8.14
CA GLY A 17 -70.47 12.33 9.31
C GLY A 17 -69.39 11.52 10.02
N SER A 18 -68.80 12.11 11.05
CA SER A 18 -68.00 11.45 12.07
C SER A 18 -68.74 10.24 12.64
N SER A 19 -68.20 9.02 12.50
CA SER A 19 -68.27 7.88 13.45
C SER A 19 -68.10 6.51 12.75
N VAL A 20 -66.96 6.26 12.08
CA VAL A 20 -66.56 4.89 11.64
C VAL A 20 -65.05 4.65 11.82
N ALA A 21 -64.33 5.51 12.54
CA ALA A 21 -62.87 5.45 12.65
C ALA A 21 -62.34 4.62 13.84
N THR A 22 -63.19 4.08 14.71
CA THR A 22 -62.75 3.40 15.95
C THR A 22 -62.85 1.88 15.93
N LYS A 23 -63.74 1.28 15.12
CA LYS A 23 -63.94 -0.18 15.10
C LYS A 23 -62.92 -0.94 14.25
N THR A 24 -62.52 -0.40 13.09
CA THR A 24 -61.54 -1.05 12.20
C THR A 24 -60.12 -1.03 12.78
N GLY A 25 -59.72 0.08 13.40
CA GLY A 25 -58.42 0.21 14.07
C GLY A 25 -58.28 -0.73 15.26
N PHE A 26 -59.31 -0.85 16.11
CA PHE A 26 -59.29 -1.76 17.27
C PHE A 26 -59.28 -3.23 16.86
N THR A 27 -59.97 -3.60 15.78
CA THR A 27 -59.95 -4.98 15.27
C THR A 27 -58.58 -5.32 14.68
N LEU A 28 -57.94 -4.39 13.99
CA LEU A 28 -56.58 -4.58 13.45
C LEU A 28 -55.52 -4.60 14.55
N LEU A 29 -55.67 -3.76 15.58
CA LEU A 29 -54.84 -3.78 16.80
C LEU A 29 -55.05 -5.06 17.60
N LEU A 30 -56.28 -5.55 17.73
CA LEU A 30 -56.57 -6.84 18.37
C LEU A 30 -56.02 -7.99 17.54
N CYS A 31 -56.11 -7.98 16.21
CA CYS A 31 -55.51 -9.01 15.36
C CYS A 31 -53.98 -8.97 15.44
N LEU A 32 -53.37 -7.78 15.44
CA LEU A 32 -51.92 -7.63 15.63
C LEU A 32 -51.51 -8.01 17.04
N PHE A 33 -52.31 -7.71 18.06
CA PHE A 33 -52.09 -8.16 19.44
C PHE A 33 -52.27 -9.66 19.55
N PHE A 34 -53.26 -10.27 18.91
CA PHE A 34 -53.44 -11.73 18.90
C PHE A 34 -52.29 -12.42 18.16
N ILE A 35 -51.86 -11.89 17.01
CA ILE A 35 -50.71 -12.40 16.27
C ILE A 35 -49.43 -12.25 17.11
N PHE A 36 -49.18 -11.07 17.70
CA PHE A 36 -47.97 -10.78 18.46
C PHE A 36 -47.92 -11.47 19.84
N PHE A 37 -49.05 -11.51 20.55
CA PHE A 37 -49.20 -12.16 21.86
C PHE A 37 -49.22 -13.68 21.74
N MET A 38 -49.79 -14.23 20.66
CA MET A 38 -49.67 -15.64 20.35
C MET A 38 -48.21 -15.95 19.99
N SER A 39 -47.55 -15.20 19.09
CA SER A 39 -46.14 -15.44 18.74
C SER A 39 -45.16 -15.40 19.93
N ALA A 40 -45.38 -14.53 20.93
CA ALA A 40 -44.51 -14.43 22.10
C ALA A 40 -44.60 -15.64 23.06
N SER A 41 -45.73 -16.35 23.09
CA SER A 41 -45.97 -17.44 24.04
C SER A 41 -45.55 -18.84 23.56
N HIS A 42 -45.05 -18.98 22.32
CA HIS A 42 -44.76 -20.29 21.71
C HIS A 42 -43.32 -20.79 21.88
N ALA A 43 -42.35 -19.90 22.09
CA ALA A 43 -40.93 -20.29 22.15
C ALA A 43 -40.60 -21.04 23.46
N ASP A 44 -41.04 -20.51 24.61
CA ASP A 44 -40.80 -21.12 25.92
C ASP A 44 -41.54 -22.46 26.07
N GLY A 45 -42.75 -22.56 25.50
CA GLY A 45 -43.55 -23.79 25.53
C GLY A 45 -43.01 -24.93 24.66
N LEU A 46 -42.19 -24.64 23.64
CA LEU A 46 -41.66 -25.68 22.76
C LEU A 46 -40.65 -26.58 23.47
N PHE A 47 -39.75 -25.99 24.26
CA PHE A 47 -38.78 -26.76 25.04
C PHE A 47 -39.50 -27.65 26.06
N ASP A 48 -40.46 -27.10 26.80
CA ASP A 48 -41.24 -27.85 27.79
C ASP A 48 -42.03 -29.01 27.17
N PHE A 49 -42.63 -28.78 25.99
CA PHE A 49 -43.32 -29.83 25.25
C PHE A 49 -42.36 -30.96 24.82
N GLN A 50 -41.22 -30.61 24.21
CA GLN A 50 -40.22 -31.61 23.79
C GLN A 50 -39.65 -32.35 24.99
N MET A 51 -39.34 -31.65 26.08
CA MET A 51 -38.87 -32.24 27.33
C MET A 51 -39.88 -33.23 27.92
N LYS A 52 -41.18 -32.89 27.89
CA LYS A 52 -42.25 -33.80 28.33
C LYS A 52 -42.31 -35.07 27.48
N MET A 53 -42.13 -34.95 26.16
CA MET A 53 -42.11 -36.10 25.25
C MET A 53 -40.83 -36.93 25.39
N ALA A 54 -39.68 -36.28 25.56
CA ALA A 54 -38.39 -36.93 25.82
C ALA A 54 -38.40 -37.74 27.13
N LYS A 55 -39.03 -37.21 28.19
CA LYS A 55 -39.24 -37.94 29.45
C LYS A 55 -40.14 -39.17 29.30
N LYS A 56 -41.03 -39.18 28.31
CA LYS A 56 -41.84 -40.36 27.95
C LYS A 56 -41.08 -41.36 27.07
N GLY A 57 -39.81 -41.12 26.74
CA GLY A 57 -38.99 -42.00 25.92
C GLY A 57 -39.21 -41.85 24.41
N ASN A 58 -39.70 -40.70 23.94
CA ASN A 58 -39.77 -40.44 22.50
C ASN A 58 -38.37 -40.03 21.98
N ALA A 59 -37.75 -40.90 21.17
CA ALA A 59 -36.38 -40.69 20.69
C ALA A 59 -36.19 -39.43 19.81
N GLU A 60 -37.20 -39.05 19.01
CA GLU A 60 -37.16 -37.81 18.22
C GLU A 60 -37.16 -36.59 19.15
N ALA A 61 -38.02 -36.58 20.17
CA ALA A 61 -38.07 -35.51 21.16
C ALA A 61 -36.77 -35.43 21.98
N GLU A 62 -36.18 -36.57 22.35
CA GLU A 62 -34.86 -36.61 22.98
C GLU A 62 -33.78 -35.98 22.09
N PHE A 63 -33.78 -36.31 20.80
CA PHE A 63 -32.87 -35.68 19.84
C PHE A 63 -33.09 -34.16 19.78
N LYS A 64 -34.34 -33.70 19.68
CA LYS A 64 -34.71 -32.28 19.62
C LYS A 64 -34.32 -31.51 20.87
N VAL A 65 -34.55 -32.08 22.06
CA VAL A 65 -34.07 -31.50 23.33
C VAL A 65 -32.55 -31.37 23.32
N GLY A 66 -31.84 -32.38 22.80
CA GLY A 66 -30.40 -32.29 22.62
C GLY A 66 -29.96 -31.18 21.67
N GLU A 67 -30.68 -30.96 20.55
CA GLU A 67 -30.41 -29.82 19.64
C GLU A 67 -30.68 -28.46 20.30
N MET A 68 -31.71 -28.37 21.14
CA MET A 68 -32.03 -27.15 21.90
C MET A 68 -30.93 -26.82 22.91
N TYR A 69 -30.40 -27.81 23.64
CA TYR A 69 -29.24 -27.63 24.51
C TYR A 69 -27.96 -27.30 23.75
N GLU A 70 -27.76 -27.84 22.55
CA GLU A 70 -26.58 -27.52 21.73
C GLU A 70 -26.61 -26.08 21.20
N THR A 71 -27.79 -25.60 20.79
CA THR A 71 -27.96 -24.28 20.17
C THR A 71 -28.29 -23.18 21.17
N GLY A 72 -28.74 -23.53 22.37
CA GLY A 72 -29.30 -22.59 23.34
C GLY A 72 -30.70 -22.09 22.97
N PHE A 73 -31.46 -22.82 22.14
CA PHE A 73 -32.80 -22.42 21.72
C PHE A 73 -33.83 -22.78 22.79
N GLY A 74 -34.44 -21.78 23.44
CA GLY A 74 -35.44 -21.96 24.50
C GLY A 74 -34.88 -22.48 25.83
N VAL A 75 -33.58 -22.76 25.90
CA VAL A 75 -32.84 -23.21 27.09
C VAL A 75 -31.42 -22.68 27.04
N LYS A 76 -30.74 -22.57 28.20
CA LYS A 76 -29.32 -22.21 28.21
C LYS A 76 -28.50 -23.28 27.49
N GLU A 77 -27.56 -22.86 26.64
CA GLU A 77 -26.65 -23.77 25.95
C GLU A 77 -25.87 -24.63 26.98
N ASP A 78 -25.90 -25.95 26.78
CA ASP A 78 -25.16 -26.92 27.56
C ASP A 78 -24.77 -28.12 26.67
N LYS A 79 -23.48 -28.21 26.34
CA LYS A 79 -22.95 -29.26 25.46
C LYS A 79 -22.94 -30.64 26.11
N VAL A 80 -22.88 -30.70 27.44
CA VAL A 80 -22.89 -31.97 28.18
C VAL A 80 -24.30 -32.56 28.14
N GLU A 81 -25.31 -31.73 28.46
CA GLU A 81 -26.71 -32.13 28.34
C GLU A 81 -27.09 -32.49 26.89
N ALA A 82 -26.68 -31.67 25.93
CA ALA A 82 -26.90 -31.96 24.51
C ALA A 82 -26.40 -33.36 24.13
N LYS A 83 -25.16 -33.69 24.52
CA LYS A 83 -24.57 -34.99 24.25
C LYS A 83 -25.30 -36.12 24.97
N ASN A 84 -25.72 -35.93 26.21
CA ASN A 84 -26.46 -36.94 26.97
C ASN A 84 -27.79 -37.29 26.28
N TRP A 85 -28.59 -36.28 25.91
CA TRP A 85 -29.87 -36.47 25.24
C TRP A 85 -29.73 -37.09 23.84
N ILE A 86 -28.76 -36.61 23.05
CA ILE A 86 -28.50 -37.19 21.71
C ILE A 86 -27.99 -38.63 21.82
N THR A 87 -27.17 -38.95 22.83
CA THR A 87 -26.73 -40.33 23.08
C THR A 87 -27.91 -41.23 23.46
N LYS A 88 -28.84 -40.72 24.29
CA LYS A 88 -30.05 -41.45 24.67
C LYS A 88 -30.93 -41.75 23.45
N ALA A 89 -31.13 -40.78 22.57
CA ALA A 89 -31.87 -40.97 21.31
C ALA A 89 -31.17 -41.99 20.40
N ALA A 90 -29.85 -41.90 20.25
CA ALA A 90 -29.07 -42.83 19.43
C ALA A 90 -29.14 -44.27 19.95
N ASN A 91 -29.09 -44.47 21.27
CA ASN A 91 -29.23 -45.78 21.90
C ASN A 91 -30.61 -46.41 21.68
N GLN A 92 -31.63 -45.60 21.37
CA GLN A 92 -32.97 -46.06 20.99
C GLN A 92 -33.11 -46.29 19.47
N GLY A 93 -32.01 -46.21 18.71
CA GLY A 93 -32.00 -46.43 17.27
C GLY A 93 -32.29 -45.18 16.43
N HIS A 94 -32.32 -43.98 17.03
CA HIS A 94 -32.51 -42.75 16.27
C HIS A 94 -31.30 -42.47 15.34
N GLU A 95 -31.52 -42.56 14.03
CA GLU A 95 -30.44 -42.54 13.05
C GLU A 95 -29.71 -41.20 12.98
N THR A 96 -30.46 -40.10 12.91
CA THR A 96 -29.90 -38.73 12.86
C THR A 96 -29.05 -38.43 14.09
N ALA A 97 -29.46 -38.94 15.26
CA ALA A 97 -28.69 -38.81 16.49
C ALA A 97 -27.36 -39.57 16.39
N SER A 98 -27.40 -40.80 15.86
CA SER A 98 -26.19 -41.60 15.60
C SER A 98 -25.23 -40.92 14.62
N PHE A 99 -25.76 -40.31 13.56
CA PHE A 99 -24.94 -39.55 12.60
C PHE A 99 -24.29 -38.32 13.24
N LYS A 100 -25.01 -37.60 14.11
CA LYS A 100 -24.49 -36.46 14.85
C LYS A 100 -23.37 -36.83 15.81
N LEU A 101 -23.54 -37.93 16.55
CA LEU A 101 -22.49 -38.45 17.45
C LEU A 101 -21.24 -38.87 16.66
N LEU A 102 -21.42 -39.50 15.50
CA LEU A 102 -20.32 -39.84 14.62
C LEU A 102 -19.61 -38.59 14.10
N TYR A 103 -20.36 -37.55 13.70
CA TYR A 103 -19.79 -36.27 13.29
C TYR A 103 -18.92 -35.67 14.40
N TRP A 104 -19.41 -35.59 15.64
CA TRP A 104 -18.63 -35.07 16.77
C TRP A 104 -17.42 -35.92 17.11
N ASP A 105 -17.53 -37.25 17.02
CA ASP A 105 -16.41 -38.15 17.25
C ASP A 105 -15.30 -37.91 16.21
N ILE A 106 -15.64 -37.80 14.93
CA ILE A 106 -14.69 -37.52 13.86
C ILE A 106 -14.14 -36.09 13.94
N GLU A 107 -14.95 -35.11 14.34
CA GLU A 107 -14.49 -33.73 14.55
C GLU A 107 -13.44 -33.65 15.66
N LYS A 108 -13.63 -34.42 16.75
CA LYS A 108 -12.69 -34.46 17.88
C LYS A 108 -11.45 -35.32 17.59
N ASN A 109 -11.64 -36.50 17.03
CA ASN A 109 -10.61 -37.55 16.96
C ASN A 109 -10.06 -37.79 15.54
N GLY A 110 -10.59 -37.07 14.55
CA GLY A 110 -10.36 -37.36 13.15
C GLY A 110 -11.04 -38.66 12.67
N LEU A 111 -10.92 -38.93 11.38
CA LEU A 111 -11.35 -40.21 10.81
C LEU A 111 -10.23 -41.23 11.05
N ASN A 112 -10.53 -42.26 11.85
CA ASN A 112 -9.58 -43.28 12.30
C ASN A 112 -10.21 -44.68 12.19
N ASP A 113 -9.47 -45.72 12.55
CA ASP A 113 -9.93 -47.10 12.35
C ASP A 113 -11.17 -47.46 13.20
N THR A 114 -11.39 -46.81 14.35
CA THR A 114 -12.52 -47.13 15.24
C THR A 114 -13.84 -46.52 14.76
N ASN A 115 -13.80 -45.39 14.05
CA ASN A 115 -14.98 -44.72 13.52
C ASN A 115 -15.15 -44.85 11.99
N ARG A 116 -14.15 -45.37 11.26
CA ARG A 116 -14.23 -45.60 9.81
C ARG A 116 -15.41 -46.47 9.41
N GLY A 117 -15.67 -47.57 10.12
CA GLY A 117 -16.79 -48.46 9.82
C GLY A 117 -18.15 -47.75 9.92
N LYS A 118 -18.33 -46.90 10.95
CA LYS A 118 -19.55 -46.10 11.13
C LYS A 118 -19.70 -45.04 10.03
N TYR A 119 -18.59 -44.44 9.60
CA TYR A 119 -18.57 -43.51 8.48
C TYR A 119 -18.95 -44.18 7.15
N GLU A 120 -18.43 -45.36 6.84
CA GLU A 120 -18.83 -46.08 5.63
C GLU A 120 -20.31 -46.47 5.66
N ALA A 121 -20.85 -46.86 6.82
CA ALA A 121 -22.28 -47.10 6.98
C ALA A 121 -23.13 -45.82 6.78
N LEU A 122 -22.69 -44.67 7.32
CA LEU A 122 -23.32 -43.37 7.06
C LEU A 122 -23.33 -43.05 5.56
N LYS A 123 -22.20 -43.27 4.89
CA LYS A 123 -22.05 -43.00 3.46
C LYS A 123 -22.96 -43.91 2.62
N LEU A 124 -23.04 -45.20 2.96
CA LEU A 124 -23.97 -46.13 2.30
C LEU A 124 -25.42 -45.64 2.41
N LYS A 125 -25.86 -45.23 3.60
CA LYS A 125 -27.21 -44.64 3.78
C LYS A 125 -27.41 -43.37 2.97
N ALA A 126 -26.38 -42.52 2.86
CA ALA A 126 -26.44 -41.33 2.03
C ALA A 126 -26.58 -41.68 0.53
N ASP A 127 -25.87 -42.71 0.08
CA ASP A 127 -25.97 -43.26 -1.28
C ASP A 127 -27.36 -43.87 -1.56
N GLU A 128 -27.97 -44.53 -0.56
CA GLU A 128 -29.34 -45.07 -0.60
C GLU A 128 -30.45 -43.99 -0.60
N GLY A 129 -30.10 -42.73 -0.37
CA GLY A 129 -31.05 -41.61 -0.43
C GLY A 129 -31.50 -41.05 0.92
N ASN A 130 -30.93 -41.50 2.05
CA ASN A 130 -31.25 -40.93 3.35
C ASN A 130 -30.79 -39.46 3.41
N SER A 131 -31.74 -38.53 3.47
CA SER A 131 -31.49 -37.10 3.35
C SER A 131 -30.68 -36.54 4.53
N GLN A 132 -30.86 -37.08 5.74
CA GLN A 132 -30.07 -36.71 6.91
C GLN A 132 -28.62 -37.20 6.80
N ALA A 133 -28.42 -38.43 6.31
CA ALA A 133 -27.08 -38.95 6.04
C ALA A 133 -26.36 -38.11 4.97
N GLN A 134 -27.07 -37.75 3.89
CA GLN A 134 -26.55 -36.85 2.85
C GLN A 134 -26.17 -35.47 3.42
N TYR A 135 -27.00 -34.92 4.31
CA TYR A 135 -26.69 -33.68 5.00
C TYR A 135 -25.39 -33.78 5.79
N TYR A 136 -25.22 -34.80 6.64
CA TYR A 136 -24.00 -34.96 7.43
C TYR A 136 -22.74 -35.17 6.58
N ILE A 137 -22.81 -35.99 5.52
CA ILE A 137 -21.69 -36.13 4.57
C ILE A 137 -21.37 -34.78 3.90
N GLY A 138 -22.39 -34.01 3.53
CA GLY A 138 -22.25 -32.67 2.99
C GLY A 138 -21.54 -31.71 3.94
N VAL A 139 -21.94 -31.69 5.22
CA VAL A 139 -21.30 -30.89 6.28
C VAL A 139 -19.86 -31.32 6.50
N MET A 140 -19.57 -32.63 6.51
CA MET A 140 -18.20 -33.13 6.67
C MET A 140 -17.28 -32.64 5.54
N TYR A 141 -17.75 -32.63 4.28
CA TYR A 141 -16.99 -32.04 3.17
C TYR A 141 -16.92 -30.50 3.23
N SER A 142 -17.96 -29.82 3.71
CA SER A 142 -18.02 -28.35 3.87
C SER A 142 -16.96 -27.87 4.87
N ARG A 143 -16.87 -28.57 6.00
CA ARG A 143 -16.03 -28.19 7.14
C ARG A 143 -14.67 -28.88 7.14
N GLY A 144 -14.51 -29.95 6.35
CA GLY A 144 -13.29 -30.76 6.33
C GLY A 144 -13.15 -31.65 7.56
N VAL A 145 -14.28 -32.18 8.06
CA VAL A 145 -14.31 -33.05 9.24
C VAL A 145 -13.98 -34.48 8.81
N GLY A 146 -12.85 -34.99 9.29
CA GLY A 146 -12.34 -36.32 8.93
C GLY A 146 -11.79 -36.44 7.50
N MET A 147 -11.80 -35.36 6.72
CA MET A 147 -11.37 -35.35 5.31
C MET A 147 -11.00 -33.95 4.84
N LYS A 148 -10.36 -33.86 3.67
CA LYS A 148 -10.04 -32.55 3.07
C LYS A 148 -11.33 -31.83 2.66
N LYS A 149 -11.46 -30.58 3.10
CA LYS A 149 -12.55 -29.68 2.70
C LYS A 149 -12.72 -29.65 1.17
N ASN A 150 -13.95 -29.82 0.70
CA ASN A 150 -14.29 -29.82 -0.72
C ASN A 150 -15.70 -29.25 -0.95
N SER A 151 -15.77 -27.96 -1.27
CA SER A 151 -17.04 -27.25 -1.49
C SER A 151 -17.89 -27.87 -2.60
N LYS A 152 -17.29 -28.41 -3.67
CA LYS A 152 -18.05 -29.03 -4.78
C LYS A 152 -18.76 -30.30 -4.32
N LYS A 153 -18.04 -31.18 -3.60
CA LYS A 153 -18.63 -32.39 -3.03
C LYS A 153 -19.66 -32.05 -1.96
N ALA A 154 -19.37 -31.08 -1.10
CA ALA A 154 -20.31 -30.59 -0.08
C ALA A 154 -21.64 -30.15 -0.71
N LEU A 155 -21.60 -29.25 -1.70
CA LEU A 155 -22.80 -28.80 -2.41
C LEU A 155 -23.52 -29.95 -3.12
N GLY A 156 -22.80 -30.91 -3.71
CA GLY A 156 -23.40 -32.09 -4.33
C GLY A 156 -24.27 -32.90 -3.36
N TRP A 157 -23.78 -33.13 -2.15
CA TRP A 157 -24.51 -33.85 -1.11
C TRP A 157 -25.61 -33.02 -0.46
N LEU A 158 -25.32 -31.78 -0.10
CA LEU A 158 -26.29 -30.89 0.54
C LEU A 158 -27.46 -30.55 -0.41
N ASN A 159 -27.23 -30.42 -1.72
CA ASN A 159 -28.31 -30.21 -2.69
C ASN A 159 -29.28 -31.40 -2.70
N LYS A 160 -28.79 -32.64 -2.61
CA LYS A 160 -29.65 -33.82 -2.55
C LYS A 160 -30.52 -33.81 -1.29
N ALA A 161 -29.93 -33.46 -0.14
CA ALA A 161 -30.66 -33.35 1.12
C ALA A 161 -31.71 -32.22 1.09
N ALA A 162 -31.34 -31.06 0.56
CA ALA A 162 -32.22 -29.90 0.43
C ALA A 162 -33.40 -30.13 -0.52
N LEU A 163 -33.19 -30.86 -1.61
CA LEU A 163 -34.26 -31.24 -2.55
C LEU A 163 -35.43 -31.98 -1.87
N VAL A 164 -35.15 -32.70 -0.78
CA VAL A 164 -36.15 -33.45 0.00
C VAL A 164 -36.65 -32.63 1.21
N GLY A 165 -36.21 -31.37 1.37
CA GLY A 165 -36.70 -30.45 2.40
C GLY A 165 -35.87 -30.40 3.69
N VAL A 166 -34.62 -30.87 3.69
CA VAL A 166 -33.73 -30.67 4.85
C VAL A 166 -33.28 -29.21 4.90
N LEU A 167 -33.96 -28.38 5.70
CA LEU A 167 -33.70 -26.95 5.83
C LEU A 167 -32.27 -26.63 6.29
N GLU A 168 -31.68 -27.48 7.14
CA GLU A 168 -30.30 -27.36 7.59
C GLU A 168 -29.33 -27.42 6.39
N ALA A 169 -29.63 -28.26 5.40
CA ALA A 169 -28.80 -28.41 4.21
C ALA A 169 -28.83 -27.14 3.37
N GLU A 170 -30.00 -26.50 3.20
CA GLU A 170 -30.11 -25.23 2.48
C GLU A 170 -29.25 -24.14 3.11
N ARG A 171 -29.31 -24.00 4.44
CA ARG A 171 -28.51 -23.02 5.18
C ARG A 171 -27.01 -23.29 5.03
N GLU A 172 -26.57 -24.53 5.20
CA GLU A 172 -25.15 -24.88 5.07
C GLU A 172 -24.66 -24.69 3.62
N MET A 173 -25.48 -24.97 2.60
CA MET A 173 -25.12 -24.70 1.21
C MET A 173 -24.83 -23.24 0.96
N GLU A 174 -25.64 -22.34 1.52
CA GLU A 174 -25.44 -20.92 1.33
C GLU A 174 -24.10 -20.49 1.93
N LEU A 175 -23.79 -20.93 3.15
CA LEU A 175 -22.47 -20.72 3.77
C LEU A 175 -21.32 -21.27 2.90
N VAL A 176 -21.50 -22.43 2.26
CA VAL A 176 -20.49 -23.00 1.36
C VAL A 176 -20.29 -22.12 0.10
N ARG A 177 -21.38 -21.64 -0.50
CA ARG A 177 -21.34 -20.76 -1.69
C ARG A 177 -20.69 -19.42 -1.36
N GLU A 178 -21.09 -18.79 -0.26
CA GLU A 178 -20.51 -17.52 0.21
C GLU A 178 -19.01 -17.66 0.46
N ASN A 179 -18.58 -18.72 1.15
CA ASN A 179 -17.17 -18.98 1.40
C ASN A 179 -16.38 -19.19 0.10
N GLN A 180 -16.98 -19.84 -0.90
CA GLN A 180 -16.36 -20.01 -2.21
C GLN A 180 -16.22 -18.67 -2.95
N GLN A 181 -17.25 -17.83 -2.95
CA GLN A 181 -17.21 -16.48 -3.54
C GLN A 181 -16.17 -15.60 -2.83
N ARG A 182 -16.16 -15.62 -1.50
CA ARG A 182 -15.17 -14.89 -0.68
C ARG A 182 -13.75 -15.28 -1.05
N TRP A 183 -13.45 -16.57 -1.17
CA TRP A 183 -12.13 -17.05 -1.56
C TRP A 183 -11.70 -16.54 -2.94
N VAL A 184 -12.62 -16.54 -3.92
CA VAL A 184 -12.35 -16.01 -5.27
C VAL A 184 -12.03 -14.51 -5.21
N LEU A 185 -12.83 -13.73 -4.48
CA LEU A 185 -12.62 -12.30 -4.31
C LEU A 185 -11.28 -12.00 -3.60
N GLU A 186 -10.94 -12.74 -2.55
CA GLU A 186 -9.66 -12.61 -1.85
C GLU A 186 -8.47 -12.94 -2.76
N LYS A 187 -8.58 -13.98 -3.59
CA LYS A 187 -7.56 -14.31 -4.59
C LYS A 187 -7.37 -13.15 -5.58
N GLN A 188 -8.46 -12.60 -6.13
CA GLN A 188 -8.40 -11.45 -7.03
C GLN A 188 -7.77 -10.22 -6.35
N ARG A 189 -8.11 -9.94 -5.09
CA ARG A 189 -7.52 -8.84 -4.31
C ARG A 189 -6.02 -9.03 -4.12
N ARG A 190 -5.57 -10.25 -3.79
CA ARG A 190 -4.14 -10.59 -3.67
C ARG A 190 -3.41 -10.38 -4.99
N ASP A 191 -3.98 -10.85 -6.10
CA ASP A 191 -3.36 -10.71 -7.43
C ASP A 191 -3.31 -9.24 -7.88
N LYS A 192 -4.38 -8.47 -7.62
CA LYS A 192 -4.41 -7.03 -7.87
C LYS A 192 -3.35 -6.29 -7.05
N LYS A 193 -3.19 -6.63 -5.77
CA LYS A 193 -2.15 -6.08 -4.89
C LYS A 193 -0.74 -6.40 -5.40
N LYS A 194 -0.46 -7.66 -5.74
CA LYS A 194 0.82 -8.09 -6.34
C LYS A 194 1.14 -7.35 -7.64
N ARG A 195 0.14 -7.19 -8.52
CA ARG A 195 0.28 -6.41 -9.76
C ARG A 195 0.58 -4.93 -9.49
N ALA A 196 -0.10 -4.33 -8.51
CA ALA A 196 0.14 -2.94 -8.11
C ALA A 196 1.56 -2.75 -7.53
N GLU A 197 2.00 -3.67 -6.67
CA GLU A 197 3.36 -3.67 -6.10
C GLU A 197 4.43 -3.82 -7.20
N LEU A 198 4.23 -4.73 -8.16
CA LEU A 198 5.14 -4.90 -9.28
C LEU A 198 5.21 -3.63 -10.13
N LYS A 199 4.07 -3.03 -10.47
CA LYS A 199 4.01 -1.75 -11.19
C LYS A 199 4.71 -0.63 -10.41
N ALA A 200 4.55 -0.56 -9.10
CA ALA A 200 5.22 0.42 -8.25
C ALA A 200 6.75 0.21 -8.24
N LYS A 201 7.22 -1.04 -8.14
CA LYS A 201 8.65 -1.37 -8.23
C LYS A 201 9.23 -0.99 -9.59
N GLN A 202 8.55 -1.31 -10.68
CA GLN A 202 8.95 -0.92 -12.03
C GLN A 202 9.01 0.60 -12.20
N LYS A 203 8.01 1.34 -11.69
CA LYS A 203 8.02 2.81 -11.70
C LYS A 203 9.21 3.37 -10.92
N LYS A 204 9.50 2.84 -9.73
CA LYS A 204 10.67 3.25 -8.93
C LYS A 204 11.98 2.95 -9.66
N GLN A 205 12.12 1.79 -10.29
CA GLN A 205 13.30 1.45 -11.09
C GLN A 205 13.44 2.36 -12.31
N ALA A 206 12.36 2.63 -13.03
CA ALA A 206 12.36 3.56 -14.16
C ALA A 206 12.73 4.98 -13.73
N GLN A 207 12.24 5.44 -12.56
CA GLN A 207 12.59 6.74 -12.01
C GLN A 207 14.06 6.81 -11.59
N LYS A 208 14.59 5.78 -10.93
CA LYS A 208 16.01 5.67 -10.60
C LYS A 208 16.88 5.66 -11.86
N LYS A 209 16.48 4.93 -12.90
CA LYS A 209 17.18 4.91 -14.19
C LYS A 209 17.18 6.29 -14.84
N LYS A 210 16.01 6.95 -14.91
CA LYS A 210 15.92 8.34 -15.41
C LYS A 210 16.81 9.29 -14.63
N GLN A 211 16.82 9.21 -13.30
CA GLN A 211 17.69 10.02 -12.44
C GLN A 211 19.18 9.77 -12.70
N ALA A 212 19.58 8.50 -12.83
CA ALA A 212 20.94 8.11 -13.16
C ALA A 212 21.35 8.61 -14.55
N ASP A 213 20.47 8.49 -15.56
CA ASP A 213 20.69 8.97 -16.92
C ASP A 213 20.84 10.50 -16.94
N THR A 214 20.00 11.25 -16.20
CA THR A 214 20.14 12.71 -16.07
C THR A 214 21.43 13.11 -15.38
N LYS A 215 21.82 12.40 -14.31
CA LYS A 215 23.08 12.66 -13.61
C LYS A 215 24.28 12.41 -14.52
N ALA A 216 24.31 11.27 -15.22
CA ALA A 216 25.38 10.93 -16.16
C ALA A 216 25.50 11.96 -17.31
N ARG A 217 24.38 12.47 -17.82
CA ARG A 217 24.38 13.55 -18.83
C ARG A 217 24.94 14.86 -18.26
N ALA A 218 24.56 15.23 -17.04
CA ALA A 218 25.09 16.41 -16.36
C ALA A 218 26.60 16.29 -16.11
N ASP A 219 27.06 15.14 -15.61
CA ASP A 219 28.48 14.87 -15.36
C ASP A 219 29.30 14.93 -16.67
N LYS A 220 28.77 14.36 -17.76
CA LYS A 220 29.41 14.44 -19.09
C LYS A 220 29.47 15.88 -19.61
N ALA A 221 28.41 16.66 -19.43
CA ALA A 221 28.40 18.08 -19.82
C ALA A 221 29.38 18.91 -18.97
N ALA A 222 29.43 18.68 -17.66
CA ALA A 222 30.37 19.32 -16.75
C ALA A 222 31.82 19.01 -17.14
N LYS A 223 32.13 17.75 -17.47
CA LYS A 223 33.45 17.35 -17.97
C LYS A 223 33.82 18.08 -19.26
N LYS A 224 32.91 18.11 -20.24
CA LYS A 224 33.13 18.82 -21.51
C LYS A 224 33.35 20.32 -21.32
N ASN A 225 32.59 20.94 -20.40
CA ASN A 225 32.75 22.36 -20.07
C ASN A 225 34.07 22.62 -19.34
N ALA A 226 34.49 21.74 -18.43
CA ALA A 226 35.78 21.83 -17.76
C ALA A 226 36.94 21.71 -18.75
N GLU A 227 36.89 20.74 -19.66
CA GLU A 227 37.87 20.58 -20.75
C GLU A 227 37.95 21.84 -21.63
N ALA A 228 36.81 22.37 -22.07
CA ALA A 228 36.75 23.61 -22.86
C ALA A 228 37.29 24.82 -22.08
N SER A 229 37.00 24.93 -20.78
CA SER A 229 37.52 26.01 -19.94
C SER A 229 39.04 25.94 -19.75
N ALA A 230 39.59 24.72 -19.62
CA ALA A 230 41.02 24.50 -19.50
C ALA A 230 41.75 24.83 -20.82
N GLU A 231 41.17 24.47 -21.96
CA GLU A 231 41.71 24.79 -23.28
C GLU A 231 41.68 26.31 -23.54
N ASN A 232 40.59 26.98 -23.20
CA ASN A 232 40.50 28.44 -23.24
C ASN A 232 41.53 29.10 -22.33
N ALA A 233 41.72 28.62 -21.10
CA ALA A 233 42.72 29.12 -20.16
C ALA A 233 44.15 28.96 -20.71
N LYS A 234 44.48 27.80 -21.30
CA LYS A 234 45.76 27.56 -21.98
C LYS A 234 45.98 28.55 -23.13
N SER A 235 44.95 28.79 -23.96
CA SER A 235 45.05 29.76 -25.06
C SER A 235 45.29 31.19 -24.56
N LYS A 236 44.61 31.58 -23.47
CA LYS A 236 44.74 32.90 -22.85
C LYS A 236 46.12 33.08 -22.22
N ALA A 237 46.63 32.08 -21.53
CA ALA A 237 47.97 32.07 -20.94
C ALA A 237 49.06 32.17 -22.03
N SER A 238 48.91 31.45 -23.15
CA SER A 238 49.83 31.56 -24.30
C SER A 238 49.84 32.98 -24.89
N LYS A 239 48.65 33.59 -25.09
CA LYS A 239 48.55 34.99 -25.55
C LYS A 239 49.17 35.98 -24.57
N GLN A 240 48.96 35.80 -23.26
CA GLN A 240 49.57 36.64 -22.23
C GLN A 240 51.09 36.48 -22.19
N ALA A 241 51.62 35.26 -22.26
CA ALA A 241 53.05 35.01 -22.30
C ALA A 241 53.71 35.63 -23.55
N ALA A 242 53.04 35.57 -24.71
CA ALA A 242 53.50 36.23 -25.91
C ALA A 242 53.51 37.77 -25.76
N ALA A 243 52.47 38.35 -25.16
CA ALA A 243 52.40 39.79 -24.89
C ALA A 243 53.49 40.24 -23.90
N GLU A 244 53.71 39.48 -22.82
CA GLU A 244 54.79 39.74 -21.87
C GLU A 244 56.18 39.63 -22.52
N LYS A 245 56.40 38.66 -23.40
CA LYS A 245 57.66 38.52 -24.13
C LYS A 245 57.91 39.76 -24.99
N ILE A 246 56.91 40.21 -25.76
CA ILE A 246 57.01 41.44 -26.56
C ILE A 246 57.33 42.64 -25.67
N GLN A 247 56.70 42.74 -24.50
CA GLN A 247 56.96 43.83 -23.56
C GLN A 247 58.39 43.78 -22.99
N ARG A 248 58.88 42.59 -22.62
CA ARG A 248 60.26 42.39 -22.16
C ARG A 248 61.28 42.76 -23.24
N ASP A 249 61.05 42.35 -24.48
CA ASP A 249 61.93 42.65 -25.61
C ASP A 249 62.00 44.17 -25.86
N LYS A 250 60.86 44.88 -25.74
CA LYS A 250 60.83 46.36 -25.80
C LYS A 250 61.63 47.02 -24.68
N VAL A 251 61.48 46.57 -23.43
CA VAL A 251 62.23 47.11 -22.29
C VAL A 251 63.72 46.85 -22.45
N LEU A 252 64.11 45.65 -22.89
CA LEU A 252 65.51 45.31 -23.14
C LEU A 252 66.10 46.17 -24.27
N ALA A 253 65.35 46.42 -25.34
CA ALA A 253 65.77 47.31 -26.42
C ALA A 253 65.97 48.76 -25.92
N GLN A 254 65.07 49.25 -25.07
CA GLN A 254 65.21 50.58 -24.43
C GLN A 254 66.46 50.63 -23.54
N GLN A 255 66.68 49.63 -22.70
CA GLN A 255 67.86 49.54 -21.83
C GLN A 255 69.17 49.56 -22.63
N LYS A 256 69.26 48.76 -23.70
CA LYS A 256 70.41 48.77 -24.60
C LYS A 256 70.64 50.13 -25.25
N ALA A 257 69.57 50.81 -25.69
CA ALA A 257 69.67 52.15 -26.24
C ALA A 257 70.16 53.18 -25.21
N THR A 258 69.71 53.10 -23.95
CA THR A 258 70.23 53.95 -22.85
C THR A 258 71.69 53.66 -22.55
N GLN A 259 72.10 52.39 -22.47
CA GLN A 259 73.50 52.02 -22.24
C GLN A 259 74.40 52.51 -23.38
N GLN A 260 73.95 52.44 -24.63
CA GLN A 260 74.68 53.01 -25.77
C GLN A 260 74.82 54.53 -25.62
N ARG A 261 73.75 55.26 -25.29
CA ARG A 261 73.81 56.71 -25.04
C ARG A 261 74.75 57.07 -23.89
N GLU A 262 74.78 56.26 -22.82
CA GLU A 262 75.68 56.46 -21.69
C GLU A 262 77.13 56.17 -22.06
N ALA A 263 77.39 55.09 -22.82
CA ALA A 263 78.72 54.77 -23.34
C ALA A 263 79.23 55.87 -24.29
N GLU A 264 78.37 56.40 -25.15
CA GLU A 264 78.67 57.55 -26.01
C GLU A 264 79.01 58.81 -25.18
N LYS A 265 78.22 59.11 -24.14
CA LYS A 265 78.52 60.20 -23.20
C LYS A 265 79.86 60.00 -22.50
N GLN A 266 80.15 58.79 -22.01
CA GLN A 266 81.44 58.48 -21.37
C GLN A 266 82.62 58.56 -22.34
N ALA A 267 82.43 58.14 -23.60
CA ALA A 267 83.44 58.29 -24.65
C ALA A 267 83.73 59.76 -24.96
N LEU A 268 82.69 60.62 -24.98
CA LEU A 268 82.82 62.08 -25.11
C LEU A 268 83.58 62.70 -23.92
N ILE A 269 83.30 62.24 -22.69
CA ILE A 269 84.01 62.69 -21.48
C ILE A 269 85.48 62.29 -21.55
N LYS A 270 85.80 61.03 -21.90
CA LYS A 270 87.18 60.56 -22.08
C LYS A 270 87.94 61.32 -23.17
N LYS A 271 87.29 61.69 -24.28
CA LYS A 271 87.87 62.56 -25.31
C LYS A 271 88.18 63.97 -24.77
N ARG A 272 87.31 64.53 -23.92
CA ARG A 272 87.56 65.82 -23.23
C ARG A 272 88.70 65.73 -22.21
N GLU A 273 88.87 64.59 -21.54
CA GLU A 273 89.97 64.35 -20.61
C GLU A 273 91.31 64.08 -21.32
N ALA A 274 91.29 63.38 -22.45
CA ALA A 274 92.47 63.20 -23.32
C ALA A 274 92.97 64.54 -23.88
N GLY A 275 92.05 65.41 -24.32
CA GLY A 275 92.39 66.79 -24.74
C GLY A 275 92.91 67.69 -23.59
N LYS A 276 92.73 67.30 -22.32
CA LYS A 276 93.34 67.96 -21.16
C LYS A 276 94.73 67.43 -20.82
N LYS A 277 95.07 66.19 -21.21
CA LYS A 277 96.42 65.63 -21.05
C LYS A 277 97.40 66.09 -22.13
N GLU A 278 96.94 66.39 -23.35
CA GLU A 278 97.78 66.99 -24.40
C GLU A 278 98.10 68.49 -24.18
N ARG A 279 97.40 69.19 -23.28
CA ARG A 279 97.65 70.62 -22.94
C ARG A 279 98.66 70.86 -21.81
N LYS A 280 99.34 69.83 -21.29
CA LYS A 280 100.29 69.98 -20.16
C LYS A 280 101.75 69.66 -20.46
N THR A 281 102.12 69.42 -21.72
CA THR A 281 103.52 69.27 -22.16
C THR A 281 103.82 70.17 -23.35
N GLN A 282 103.56 71.46 -23.22
CA GLN A 282 104.09 72.50 -24.13
C GLN A 282 103.81 73.88 -23.52
N PHE A 283 104.66 74.34 -22.62
CA PHE A 283 104.89 75.77 -22.41
C PHE A 283 106.19 75.97 -21.61
N GLU A 284 107.24 76.34 -22.33
CA GLU A 284 108.56 76.76 -21.83
C GLU A 284 108.80 78.18 -22.35
N SER A 285 109.48 79.02 -21.54
CA SER A 285 109.73 80.48 -21.68
C SER A 285 108.47 81.36 -21.55
N ASP A 286 108.42 82.51 -20.85
CA ASP A 286 109.42 83.52 -20.53
C ASP A 286 108.91 84.48 -19.41
N PRO A 287 109.75 85.39 -18.83
CA PRO A 287 109.48 86.14 -17.60
C PRO A 287 108.75 87.49 -17.81
N CYS A 288 108.02 87.90 -16.77
CA CYS A 288 107.66 89.29 -16.45
C CYS A 288 106.86 90.11 -17.49
N SER A 289 105.53 90.07 -17.41
CA SER A 289 104.72 91.29 -17.61
C SER A 289 103.39 91.28 -16.85
N GLY A 290 103.11 92.39 -16.16
CA GLY A 290 101.77 92.90 -15.85
C GLY A 290 101.04 92.30 -14.64
N LYS A 291 101.49 92.52 -13.41
CA LYS A 291 101.05 93.62 -12.50
C LYS A 291 99.54 93.68 -12.22
N SER A 292 99.16 93.38 -10.97
CA SER A 292 98.58 94.31 -9.98
C SER A 292 98.22 93.47 -8.73
N ALA A 293 98.42 93.85 -7.47
CA ALA A 293 98.95 95.03 -6.84
C ALA A 293 99.16 94.72 -5.34
N ARG A 294 100.10 95.45 -4.73
CA ARG A 294 100.23 95.77 -3.29
C ARG A 294 100.91 94.74 -2.37
N PHE A 295 101.79 95.32 -1.55
CA PHE A 295 102.60 94.80 -0.42
C PHE A 295 103.93 94.17 -0.84
N LEU A 296 104.99 94.99 -0.92
CA LEU A 296 105.94 95.33 0.17
C LEU A 296 106.76 94.09 0.55
N SER A 297 107.98 93.93 0.04
CA SER A 297 109.24 94.61 0.42
C SER A 297 110.12 93.62 1.19
N THR A 298 111.24 93.25 0.56
CA THR A 298 112.55 92.77 1.06
C THR A 298 113.02 91.43 0.49
N CYS A 299 113.88 91.51 -0.53
CA CYS A 299 114.98 90.62 -0.93
C CYS A 299 115.80 91.53 -1.87
N LYS A 300 117.02 92.04 -1.59
CA LYS A 300 118.25 91.41 -1.12
C LYS A 300 118.51 90.05 -1.75
#